data_AF-A0A957QA31-F1
#
_entry.id   AF-A0A957QA31-F1
#
_cell.length_a   1.000
_cell.length_b   1.000
_cell.length_c   1.000
_cell.angle_alpha   90.00
_cell.angle_beta   90.00
_cell.angle_gamma   90.00
#
_symmetry.space_group_name_H-M   'P 1'
#
loop_
_entity.id
_entity.type
_entity.pdbx_description
1 polymer ?
#
loop_
_entity_poly.entity_id
_entity_poly.type
_entity_poly.pdbx_seq_one_letter_code
_entity_poly.pdbx_strand_id
1 'polypeptide(L)' 'MSKNRLEAFSDGVLAIVITIMVLEMKVPEGASWAALMAVWPVFLSYVLSFIYLGIYWNNH' A
#
# COMPACT_ATOMS: atom_id res chain seq x y z
N MET A 1 -8.94 18.93 20.05
CA MET A 1 -8.06 17.75 20.18
C MET A 1 -6.64 18.26 20.39
N SER A 2 -5.88 17.70 21.33
CA SER A 2 -4.43 17.98 21.39
C SER A 2 -3.80 17.50 20.07
N LYS A 3 -2.91 18.29 19.45
CA LYS A 3 -2.28 17.98 18.13
C LYS A 3 -1.85 16.51 18.01
N ASN A 4 -1.19 15.97 19.04
CA ASN A 4 -0.71 14.58 19.09
C ASN A 4 -1.81 13.51 18.93
N ARG A 5 -3.06 13.78 19.32
CA ARG A 5 -4.16 12.81 19.16
C ARG A 5 -4.66 12.75 17.72
N LEU A 6 -4.53 13.85 16.97
CA LEU A 6 -4.91 13.89 15.56
C LEU A 6 -3.82 13.21 14.72
N GLU A 7 -2.56 13.49 15.01
CA GLU A 7 -1.39 12.86 14.35
C GLU A 7 -1.43 11.33 14.53
N ALA A 8 -1.55 10.84 15.76
CA ALA A 8 -1.62 9.39 16.03
C ALA A 8 -2.83 8.71 15.37
N PHE A 9 -3.94 9.43 15.19
CA PHE A 9 -5.09 8.91 14.45
C PHE A 9 -4.78 8.81 12.94
N SER A 10 -4.23 9.87 12.34
CA SER A 10 -3.80 9.87 10.93
C SER A 10 -2.76 8.78 10.63
N ASP A 11 -1.78 8.58 11.52
CA ASP A 11 -0.77 7.52 11.40
C ASP A 11 -1.41 6.14 11.36
N GLY A 12 -2.36 5.88 12.27
CA GLY A 12 -3.10 4.62 12.31
C GLY A 12 -3.92 4.39 11.04
N VAL A 13 -4.59 5.43 10.54
CA VAL A 13 -5.37 5.34 9.28
C VAL A 13 -4.46 5.04 8.10
N LEU A 14 -3.33 5.74 7.96
CA LEU A 14 -2.38 5.53 6.86
C LEU A 14 -1.75 4.13 6.92
N ALA A 15 -1.40 3.65 8.11
CA ALA A 15 -0.88 2.30 8.30
C ALA A 15 -1.90 1.24 7.84
N ILE A 16 -3.17 1.38 8.24
CA ILE A 16 -4.23 0.44 7.84
C ILE A 16 -4.43 0.46 6.33
N VAL A 17 -4.53 1.64 5.70
CA VAL A 17 -4.71 1.76 4.25
C VAL A 17 -3.56 1.06 3.51
N ILE A 18 -2.31 1.30 3.91
CA ILE A 18 -1.14 0.65 3.33
C ILE A 18 -1.25 -0.88 3.40
N THR A 19 -1.67 -1.43 4.54
CA THR A 19 -1.83 -2.89 4.69
C THR A 19 -2.99 -3.47 3.88
N ILE A 20 -4.07 -2.71 3.66
CA ILE A 20 -5.22 -3.18 2.86
C ILE A 20 -4.87 -3.17 1.38
N MET A 21 -4.12 -2.19 0.89
CA MET A 21 -3.80 -2.05 -0.53
C MET A 21 -3.10 -3.30 -1.13
N VAL A 22 -2.29 -4.01 -0.34
CA VAL A 22 -1.60 -5.21 -0.83
C VAL A 22 -2.54 -6.40 -1.03
N LEU A 23 -3.72 -6.40 -0.40
CA LEU A 23 -4.67 -7.52 -0.44
C LEU A 23 -5.31 -7.71 -1.83
N GLU A 24 -5.33 -6.66 -2.65
CA GLU A 24 -5.76 -6.74 -4.06
C GLU A 24 -4.77 -7.51 -4.95
N MET A 25 -3.54 -7.74 -4.47
CA MET A 25 -2.54 -8.53 -5.18
C MET A 25 -2.82 -10.02 -4.99
N LYS A 26 -3.64 -10.57 -5.88
CA LYS A 26 -4.01 -11.99 -5.87
C LYS A 26 -2.82 -12.86 -6.20
N VAL A 27 -2.82 -14.07 -5.62
CA VAL A 27 -1.84 -15.10 -5.94
C VAL A 27 -1.98 -15.49 -7.42
N PRO A 28 -0.89 -15.53 -8.20
CA PRO A 28 -0.95 -15.94 -9.59
C PRO A 28 -1.47 -17.38 -9.75
N GLU A 29 -2.22 -17.63 -10.82
CA GLU A 29 -2.69 -18.96 -11.19
C GLU A 29 -1.55 -19.76 -11.83
N GLY A 30 -0.62 -20.23 -11.00
CA GLY A 30 0.50 -21.08 -11.41
C GLY A 30 1.85 -20.66 -10.83
N ALA A 31 2.86 -21.51 -11.01
CA ALA A 31 4.21 -21.33 -10.46
C ALA A 31 5.26 -20.94 -11.51
N SER A 32 4.84 -20.46 -12.70
CA SER A 32 5.75 -20.08 -13.78
C SER A 32 6.09 -18.59 -13.75
N TRP A 33 7.21 -18.20 -14.36
CA TRP A 33 7.57 -16.80 -14.56
C TRP A 33 6.49 -16.02 -15.34
N ALA A 34 5.83 -16.67 -16.30
CA ALA A 34 4.73 -16.07 -17.04
C ALA A 34 3.53 -15.73 -16.15
N ALA A 35 3.23 -16.58 -15.15
CA ALA A 35 2.18 -16.31 -14.17
C ALA A 35 2.53 -15.08 -13.30
N LEU A 36 3.79 -14.92 -12.90
CA LEU A 36 4.24 -13.72 -12.17
C LEU A 36 4.13 -12.44 -13.02
N MET A 37 4.48 -12.51 -14.31
CA MET A 37 4.37 -11.37 -15.22
C MET A 37 2.92 -10.87 -15.37
N ALA A 38 1.93 -11.75 -15.21
CA ALA A 38 0.52 -11.36 -15.24
C ALA A 38 0.12 -10.47 -14.04
N VAL A 39 0.78 -10.62 -12.89
CA VAL A 39 0.48 -9.86 -11.65
C VAL A 39 1.37 -8.61 -11.51
N TRP A 40 2.45 -8.50 -12.30
CA TRP A 40 3.39 -7.39 -12.28
C TRP A 40 2.74 -5.99 -12.36
N PRO A 41 1.71 -5.74 -13.22
CA PRO A 41 1.07 -4.43 -13.25
C PRO A 41 0.42 -4.03 -11.93
N VAL A 42 -0.22 -4.98 -11.23
CA VAL A 42 -0.85 -4.76 -9.92
C VAL A 42 0.21 -4.50 -8.86
N PHE A 43 1.31 -5.26 -8.89
CA PHE A 43 2.46 -5.03 -8.00
C PHE A 43 3.05 -3.64 -8.20
N LEU A 44 3.23 -3.19 -9.44
CA LEU A 44 3.75 -1.85 -9.74
C LEU A 44 2.80 -0.75 -9.25
N SER A 45 1.49 -0.91 -9.46
CA SER A 45 0.49 0.02 -8.91
C SER A 45 0.57 0.09 -7.39
N TYR A 46 0.69 -1.05 -6.70
CA TYR A 46 0.87 -1.10 -5.24
C TYR A 46 2.12 -0.33 -4.80
N VAL A 47 3.28 -0.55 -5.44
CA VAL A 47 4.54 0.13 -5.09
C VAL A 47 4.42 1.64 -5.28
N LEU A 48 3.84 2.09 -6.40
CA LEU A 48 3.64 3.52 -6.66
C LEU A 48 2.70 4.15 -5.63
N SER A 49 1.58 3.49 -5.31
CA SER A 49 0.64 3.95 -4.28
C SER A 49 1.28 3.98 -2.88
N PHE A 50 2.08 2.98 -2.53
CA PHE A 50 2.82 2.93 -1.28
C PHE A 50 3.78 4.12 -1.15
N ILE A 51 4.59 4.37 -2.18
CA ILE A 51 5.53 5.50 -2.20
C ILE A 51 4.75 6.83 -2.08
N TYR A 52 3.67 6.99 -2.84
CA TYR A 52 2.87 8.21 -2.81
C TYR A 52 2.27 8.48 -1.42
N LEU A 53 1.67 7.45 -0.79
CA LEU A 53 1.14 7.59 0.57
C LEU A 53 2.25 7.80 1.61
N GLY A 54 3.43 7.20 1.43
CA GLY A 54 4.58 7.43 2.30
C GLY A 54 5.10 8.87 2.21
N ILE A 55 5.16 9.45 1.01
CA ILE A 55 5.49 10.87 0.81
C ILE A 55 4.42 11.76 1.45
N TYR A 56 3.14 11.44 1.25
CA TYR A 56 2.04 12.16 1.88
C TYR A 56 2.13 12.13 3.40
N TRP A 57 2.40 10.96 3.99
CA TRP A 57 2.60 10.79 5.43
C TRP A 57 3.78 11.60 5.95
N ASN A 58 4.94 11.57 5.26
CA ASN A 58 6.11 12.34 5.66
C ASN A 58 5.88 13.86 5.61
N ASN A 59 4.92 14.32 4.80
CA ASN A 59 4.54 15.73 4.70
C ASN A 59 3.36 16.10 5.62
N HIS A 60 2.74 15.12 6.29
CA HIS A 60 1.66 15.29 7.26
C HIS A 60 2.23 15.67 8.63
#